data_AF-A0A969KQT0-F1
#
_entry.id   AF-A0A969KQT0-F1
#
_cell.length_a   1.000
_cell.length_b   1.000
_cell.length_c   1.000
_cell.angle_alpha   90.00
_cell.angle_beta   90.00
_cell.angle_gamma   90.00
#
_symmetry.space_group_name_H-M   'P 1'
#
loop_
_entity.id
_entity.type
_entity.pdbx_description
1 polymer ?
#
loop_
_entity_poly.entity_id
_entity_poly.type
_entity_poly.pdbx_seq_one_letter_code
_entity_poly.pdbx_strand_id
1 'polypeptide(L)'
;MIDHTSATRPNGLYGASKVWGEALARHFTDTSDLSILCLRLGHVTKDDRPGSARDQSVWLSHADVSKMIELCVNAPDDLKFDVFYVVSNNPGNYRDLTHAQEVLGFEPQDSASDHA
;
A
#
# COMPACT_ATOMS: atom_id res chain seq x y z
N MET A 1 14.77 -4.46 2.78
CA MET A 1 13.46 -3.91 2.37
C MET A 1 12.81 -4.88 1.39
N ILE A 2 11.49 -5.02 1.44
CA ILE A 2 10.70 -5.77 0.45
C ILE A 2 10.05 -4.74 -0.47
N ASP A 3 10.18 -4.91 -1.78
CA ASP A 3 9.62 -4.01 -2.78
C ASP A 3 8.39 -4.61 -3.49
N HIS A 4 7.78 -3.83 -4.37
CA HIS A 4 6.59 -4.24 -5.11
C HIS A 4 6.82 -5.46 -6.02
N THR A 5 8.05 -5.68 -6.50
CA THR A 5 8.45 -6.79 -7.39
C THR A 5 8.78 -8.09 -6.65
N SER A 6 9.00 -8.00 -5.34
CA SER A 6 9.36 -9.13 -4.50
C SER A 6 8.31 -10.24 -4.55
N ALA A 7 8.75 -11.49 -4.67
CA ALA A 7 7.87 -12.65 -4.77
C ALA A 7 6.89 -12.71 -3.58
N THR A 8 5.60 -12.90 -3.87
CA THR A 8 4.56 -12.90 -2.85
C THR A 8 4.67 -14.11 -1.92
N ARG A 9 4.54 -13.87 -0.62
CA ARG A 9 4.53 -14.90 0.43
C ARG A 9 3.31 -14.68 1.34
N PRO A 10 2.08 -14.94 0.85
CA PRO A 10 0.87 -14.65 1.59
C PRO A 10 0.77 -15.48 2.86
N ASN A 11 0.28 -14.88 3.94
CA ASN A 11 -0.03 -15.59 5.18
C ASN A 11 -1.51 -16.00 5.19
N GLY A 12 -1.78 -17.30 5.11
CA GLY A 12 -3.12 -17.87 5.12
C GLY A 12 -3.98 -17.54 3.89
N LEU A 13 -5.24 -17.98 3.92
CA LEU A 13 -6.17 -17.83 2.79
C LEU A 13 -6.54 -16.38 2.49
N TYR A 14 -6.63 -15.53 3.52
CA TYR A 14 -6.89 -14.11 3.35
C TYR A 14 -5.80 -13.46 2.48
N GLY A 15 -4.53 -13.64 2.84
CA GLY A 15 -3.41 -13.10 2.05
C GLY A 15 -3.39 -13.67 0.62
N ALA A 16 -3.63 -14.98 0.48
CA ALA A 16 -3.66 -15.63 -0.83
C ALA A 16 -4.77 -15.07 -1.73
N SER A 17 -5.95 -14.78 -1.16
CA SER A 17 -7.06 -14.17 -1.90
C SER A 17 -6.73 -12.75 -2.40
N LYS A 18 -5.91 -11.99 -1.68
CA LYS A 18 -5.47 -10.67 -2.10
C LYS A 18 -4.46 -10.75 -3.25
N VAL A 19 -3.54 -11.72 -3.22
CA VAL A 19 -2.64 -12.00 -4.34
C VAL A 19 -3.41 -12.45 -5.59
N TRP A 20 -4.45 -13.28 -5.42
CA TRP A 20 -5.35 -13.61 -6.52
C TRP A 20 -6.05 -12.36 -7.08
N GLY A 21 -6.47 -11.44 -6.21
CA GLY A 21 -7.02 -10.15 -6.62
C GLY A 21 -6.06 -9.30 -7.46
N GLU A 22 -4.77 -9.26 -7.11
CA GLU A 22 -3.74 -8.58 -7.92
C GLU A 22 -3.61 -9.21 -9.32
N ALA A 23 -3.63 -10.55 -9.41
CA ALA A 23 -3.60 -11.25 -10.69
C ALA A 23 -4.87 -10.99 -11.53
N LEU A 24 -6.03 -10.92 -10.89
CA LEU A 24 -7.31 -10.59 -11.53
C LEU A 24 -7.29 -9.15 -12.06
N ALA A 25 -6.77 -8.20 -11.27
CA ALA A 25 -6.58 -6.81 -11.68
C ALA A 25 -5.68 -6.72 -12.91
N ARG A 26 -4.53 -7.41 -12.92
CA ARG A 26 -3.65 -7.49 -14.09
C ARG A 26 -4.41 -7.96 -15.33
N HIS A 27 -5.17 -9.04 -15.22
CA HIS A 27 -5.97 -9.55 -16.34
C HIS A 27 -6.98 -8.54 -16.88
N PHE A 28 -7.75 -7.88 -16.02
CA PHE A 28 -8.75 -6.90 -16.48
C PHE A 28 -8.12 -5.67 -17.10
N THR A 29 -6.96 -5.21 -16.61
CA THR A 29 -6.24 -4.09 -17.23
C THR A 29 -5.63 -4.45 -18.60
N ASP A 30 -5.38 -5.74 -18.86
CA ASP A 30 -4.91 -6.23 -20.18
C ASP A 30 -6.05 -6.46 -21.18
N THR A 31 -7.26 -6.68 -20.70
CA THR A 31 -8.40 -7.18 -21.52
C THR A 31 -9.58 -6.22 -21.59
N SER A 32 -9.50 -5.09 -20.90
CA SER A 32 -10.52 -4.03 -20.88
C SER A 32 -9.87 -2.66 -20.71
N ASP A 33 -10.67 -1.59 -20.75
CA ASP A 33 -10.20 -0.22 -20.57
C ASP A 33 -10.04 0.19 -19.08
N LEU A 34 -10.25 -0.75 -18.15
CA LEU A 34 -10.14 -0.48 -16.71
C LEU A 34 -8.70 -0.15 -16.30
N SER A 35 -8.54 0.86 -15.44
CA SER A 35 -7.35 1.06 -14.62
C SER A 35 -7.60 0.51 -13.21
N ILE A 36 -6.65 -0.28 -12.70
CA ILE A 36 -6.74 -0.91 -11.38
C ILE A 36 -5.37 -0.84 -10.69
N LEU A 37 -5.26 0.01 -9.67
CA LEU A 37 -4.06 0.16 -8.84
C LEU A 37 -4.25 -0.60 -7.53
N CYS A 38 -3.34 -1.52 -7.22
CA CYS A 38 -3.44 -2.43 -6.08
C CYS A 38 -2.65 -1.91 -4.89
N LEU A 39 -3.33 -1.65 -3.77
CA LEU A 39 -2.71 -1.13 -2.54
C LEU A 39 -2.51 -2.23 -1.49
N ARG A 40 -1.24 -2.56 -1.21
CA ARG A 40 -0.84 -3.44 -0.11
C ARG A 40 -0.74 -2.64 1.19
N LEU A 41 -1.91 -2.37 1.77
CA LEU A 41 -2.04 -1.55 2.97
C LEU A 41 -1.27 -2.11 4.17
N GLY A 42 -0.79 -1.19 5.01
CA GLY A 42 -0.34 -1.45 6.37
C GLY A 42 -1.47 -1.90 7.29
N HIS A 43 -1.34 -1.57 8.55
CA HIS A 43 -2.36 -1.78 9.55
C HIS A 43 -3.06 -0.44 9.84
N VAL A 44 -4.26 -0.30 9.27
CA VAL A 44 -5.18 0.80 9.59
C VAL A 44 -6.01 0.37 10.79
N THR A 45 -5.89 1.08 11.91
CA THR A 45 -6.60 0.78 13.15
C THR A 45 -7.77 1.73 13.36
N LYS A 46 -8.77 1.32 14.14
CA LYS A 46 -9.95 2.17 14.43
C LYS A 46 -9.56 3.48 15.14
N ASP A 47 -8.63 3.39 16.09
CA ASP A 47 -8.23 4.51 16.95
C ASP A 47 -7.17 5.41 16.29
N ASP A 48 -6.80 5.11 15.04
CA ASP A 48 -5.78 5.80 14.25
C ASP A 48 -4.46 6.00 15.00
N ARG A 49 -4.02 4.93 15.67
CA ARG A 49 -2.78 4.89 16.46
C ARG A 49 -2.16 3.49 16.42
N PRO A 50 -0.83 3.36 16.54
CA PRO A 50 -0.18 2.07 16.70
C PRO A 50 -0.52 1.47 18.08
N GLY A 51 -0.99 0.22 18.13
CA GLY A 51 -1.43 -0.43 19.37
C GLY A 51 -0.50 -1.53 19.88
N SER A 52 0.41 -2.01 19.03
CA SER A 52 1.33 -3.11 19.33
C SER A 52 2.75 -2.84 18.85
N ALA A 53 3.72 -3.62 19.34
CA ALA A 53 5.11 -3.54 18.86
C ALA A 53 5.23 -3.79 17.35
N ARG A 54 4.33 -4.58 16.76
CA ARG A 54 4.29 -4.81 15.30
C ARG A 54 3.83 -3.55 14.56
N ASP A 55 2.88 -2.81 15.13
CA ASP A 55 2.31 -1.62 14.48
C ASP A 55 3.35 -0.50 14.32
N GLN A 56 4.37 -0.47 15.18
CA GLN A 56 5.52 0.43 15.04
C GLN A 56 6.27 0.29 13.70
N SER A 57 6.06 -0.81 12.97
CA SER A 57 6.63 -1.02 11.64
C SER A 57 5.63 -0.88 10.50
N VAL A 58 4.34 -1.10 10.75
CA VAL A 58 3.33 -1.28 9.69
C VAL A 58 2.09 -0.42 9.83
N TRP A 59 2.01 0.43 10.85
CA TRP A 59 0.89 1.34 11.03
C TRP A 59 0.70 2.22 9.79
N LEU A 60 -0.55 2.48 9.46
CA LEU A 60 -0.94 3.35 8.37
C LEU A 60 -2.06 4.25 8.90
N SER A 61 -1.78 5.55 8.98
CA SER A 61 -2.73 6.53 9.46
C SER A 61 -3.92 6.70 8.53
N HIS A 62 -5.01 7.25 9.04
CA HIS A 62 -6.20 7.57 8.25
C HIS A 62 -5.89 8.67 7.22
N ALA A 63 -5.01 9.61 7.55
CA ALA A 63 -4.59 10.67 6.64
C ALA A 63 -3.76 10.10 5.49
N ASP A 64 -2.76 9.26 5.77
CA ASP A 64 -1.88 8.68 4.75
C ASP A 64 -2.63 7.70 3.83
N VAL A 65 -3.57 6.89 4.35
CA VAL A 65 -4.38 6.03 3.48
C VAL A 65 -5.29 6.86 2.57
N SER A 66 -5.90 7.93 3.10
CA SER A 66 -6.74 8.82 2.30
C SER A 66 -5.92 9.52 1.22
N LYS A 67 -4.71 9.96 1.57
CA LYS A 67 -3.79 10.58 0.62
C LYS A 67 -3.40 9.62 -0.50
N MET A 68 -3.04 8.38 -0.18
CA MET A 68 -2.69 7.38 -1.19
C MET A 68 -3.86 7.09 -2.14
N ILE A 69 -5.09 7.00 -1.61
CA ILE A 69 -6.29 6.79 -2.43
C ILE A 69 -6.53 8.01 -3.34
N GLU A 70 -6.39 9.24 -2.84
CA GLU A 70 -6.49 10.47 -3.63
C GLU A 70 -5.47 10.46 -4.79
N LEU A 71 -4.22 10.07 -4.52
CA LEU A 71 -3.18 9.98 -5.55
C LEU A 71 -3.53 8.93 -6.61
N CYS A 72 -4.10 7.78 -6.22
CA CYS A 72 -4.54 6.76 -7.18
C CYS A 72 -5.69 7.25 -8.06
N VAL A 73 -6.65 8.00 -7.50
CA VAL A 73 -7.79 8.54 -8.26
C VAL A 73 -7.33 9.60 -9.27
N ASN A 74 -6.32 10.38 -8.93
CA ASN A 74 -5.75 11.43 -9.78
C ASN A 74 -4.54 10.96 -10.60
N ALA A 75 -4.25 9.65 -10.61
CA ALA A 75 -3.13 9.11 -11.35
C ALA A 75 -3.30 9.33 -12.86
N PRO A 76 -2.20 9.42 -13.64
CA PRO A 76 -2.28 9.52 -15.09
C PRO A 76 -3.11 8.41 -15.73
N ASP A 77 -3.90 8.74 -16.77
CA ASP A 77 -4.81 7.79 -17.43
C ASP A 77 -4.11 6.58 -18.06
N ASP A 78 -2.82 6.71 -18.37
CA ASP A 78 -1.96 5.65 -18.93
C ASP A 78 -1.41 4.70 -17.85
N LEU A 79 -1.49 5.06 -16.56
CA LEU A 79 -1.20 4.15 -15.47
C LEU A 79 -2.38 3.18 -15.27
N LYS A 80 -2.36 2.08 -16.02
CA LYS A 80 -3.45 1.08 -16.01
C LYS A 80 -3.34 0.05 -14.89
N PHE A 81 -2.14 -0.40 -14.56
CA PHE A 81 -1.92 -1.41 -13.52
C PHE A 81 -0.63 -1.14 -12.78
N ASP A 82 -0.68 -1.18 -11.46
CA ASP A 82 0.50 -1.18 -10.61
C ASP A 82 0.18 -1.67 -9.19
N VAL A 83 1.21 -1.95 -8.40
CA VAL A 83 1.11 -2.45 -7.03
C VAL A 83 1.98 -1.61 -6.10
N PHE A 84 1.39 -1.07 -5.03
CA PHE A 84 2.08 -0.20 -4.10
C PHE A 84 2.00 -0.73 -2.67
N TYR A 85 3.13 -0.68 -1.95
CA TYR A 85 3.09 -0.75 -0.49
C TYR A 85 2.68 0.60 0.07
N VAL A 86 1.84 0.58 1.10
CA VAL A 86 1.33 1.80 1.74
C VAL A 86 1.45 1.62 3.24
N VAL A 87 2.34 2.38 3.86
CA VAL A 87 2.46 2.55 5.31
C VAL A 87 2.81 4.01 5.59
N SER A 88 2.54 4.46 6.81
CA SER A 88 3.05 5.74 7.30
C SER A 88 4.58 5.70 7.43
N ASN A 89 5.22 6.83 7.70
CA ASN A 89 6.68 7.00 7.74
C ASN A 89 7.32 6.38 9.01
N ASN A 90 7.02 5.10 9.26
CA ASN A 90 7.40 4.41 10.47
C ASN A 90 8.90 4.05 10.45
N PRO A 91 9.69 4.37 11.49
CA PRO A 91 11.12 4.03 11.53
C PRO A 91 11.42 2.54 11.41
N GLY A 92 10.51 1.69 11.92
CA GLY A 92 10.63 0.23 11.84
C GLY A 92 10.14 -0.38 10.52
N ASN A 93 9.80 0.43 9.52
CA ASN A 93 9.26 -0.04 8.25
C ASN A 93 10.25 -0.97 7.52
N TYR A 94 9.72 -2.01 6.89
CA TYR A 94 10.47 -2.98 6.10
C TYR A 94 9.99 -3.08 4.64
N ARG A 95 9.05 -2.23 4.22
CA ARG A 95 8.46 -2.14 2.88
C ARG A 95 9.02 -0.94 2.14
N ASP A 96 9.52 -1.16 0.93
CA ASP A 96 10.04 -0.07 0.10
C ASP A 96 8.89 0.81 -0.41
N LEU A 97 8.97 2.11 -0.13
CA LEU A 97 7.99 3.12 -0.56
C LEU A 97 8.46 3.93 -1.76
N THR A 98 9.70 3.74 -2.22
CA THR A 98 10.31 4.49 -3.32
C THR A 98 9.45 4.41 -4.59
N HIS A 99 8.90 3.23 -4.90
CA HIS A 99 8.02 3.05 -6.05
C HIS A 99 6.75 3.91 -5.97
N ALA A 100 6.11 3.99 -4.79
CA ALA A 100 4.92 4.81 -4.60
C ALA A 100 5.26 6.31 -4.65
N GLN A 101 6.44 6.70 -4.18
CA GLN A 101 6.96 8.06 -4.27
C GLN A 101 7.22 8.46 -5.74
N GLU A 102 7.90 7.61 -6.50
CA GLU A 102 8.29 7.90 -7.88
C GLU A 102 7.10 7.89 -8.84
N VAL A 103 6.18 6.92 -8.70
CA VAL A 103 5.05 6.77 -9.64
C VAL A 103 3.87 7.67 -9.28
N LEU A 104 3.57 7.83 -7.98
CA LEU A 104 2.37 8.53 -7.52
C LEU A 104 2.66 9.79 -6.70
N GLY A 105 3.91 10.07 -6.34
CA GLY A 105 4.24 11.18 -5.43
C GLY A 105 3.78 10.92 -4.00
N PHE A 106 3.67 9.66 -3.58
CA PHE A 106 3.21 9.32 -2.23
C PHE A 106 4.27 9.61 -1.16
N GLU A 107 4.09 10.69 -0.41
CA GLU A 107 4.91 11.04 0.75
C GLU A 107 4.09 10.91 2.04
N PRO A 108 4.27 9.84 2.83
CA PRO A 108 3.56 9.68 4.10
C PRO A 108 3.97 10.77 5.09
N GLN A 109 2.98 11.33 5.80
CA GLN A 109 3.19 12.48 6.69
C GLN A 109 3.24 12.08 8.17
N ASP A 110 2.56 11.00 8.55
CA ASP A 110 2.50 10.55 9.93
C ASP A 110 3.57 9.49 10.22
N SER A 111 3.89 9.28 11.50
CA SER A 111 4.79 8.21 11.94
C SER A 111 4.30 7.55 13.23
N ALA A 112 4.41 6.23 13.32
CA ALA A 112 4.11 5.48 14.54
C ALA A 112 4.94 5.95 15.74
N SER A 113 6.15 6.51 15.51
CA SER A 113 7.01 7.04 16.57
C SER A 113 6.41 8.24 17.31
N ASP A 114 5.45 8.94 16.71
CA ASP A 114 4.83 10.13 17.29
C ASP A 114 3.81 9.78 18.39
N HIS A 115 3.55 8.48 18.56
CA HIS A 115 2.64 7.91 19.55
C HIS A 115 3.35 7.09 20.65
N ALA A 116 4.69 7.13 20.70
CA ALA A 116 5.53 6.37 21.63
C ALA A 116 5.64 7.01 23.03
#